data_AF-A0A8T0XD49-F1
#
_entry.id   AF-A0A8T0XD49-F1
#
_cell.length_a   1.000
_cell.length_b   1.000
_cell.length_c   1.000
_cell.angle_alpha   90.00
_cell.angle_beta   90.00
_cell.angle_gamma   90.00
#
_symmetry.space_group_name_H-M   'P 1'
#
loop_
_entity.id
_entity.type
_entity.pdbx_description
1 polymer ?
#
loop_
_entity_poly.entity_id
_entity_poly.type
_entity_poly.pdbx_seq_one_letter_code
_entity_poly.pdbx_strand_id
1 'polypeptide(L)'
;MALQYISECMAMAAAACSSDNTVACQPPEAHITEVYAANCGVELPTVDVISGRLVGCHRERAGPKDALQASAAGNTTNATVILGKEHTQVGAGFDRAHRRGPFFWCLLFSSGSANSTFLLEAGGRGIRQTHGCFSAPDRTSCNAAPRLVGAAAAPALPLLVFLLLSSW
;
A
#
# COMPACT_ATOMS: atom_id res chain seq x y z
N MET A 1 11.46 0.92 -1.45
CA MET A 1 11.84 0.00 -0.35
C MET A 1 10.79 -1.07 -0.05
N ALA A 2 9.50 -0.75 0.07
CA ALA A 2 8.47 -1.78 0.33
C ALA A 2 8.41 -2.90 -0.73
N LEU A 3 8.78 -2.61 -1.98
CA LEU A 3 8.92 -3.65 -3.00
C LEU A 3 10.12 -4.57 -2.72
N GLN A 4 11.31 -4.05 -2.37
CA GLN A 4 12.44 -4.89 -1.91
C GLN A 4 12.04 -5.78 -0.73
N TYR A 5 11.30 -5.22 0.25
CA TYR A 5 10.81 -5.98 1.40
C TYR A 5 9.96 -7.18 0.97
N ILE A 6 8.97 -6.97 0.10
CA ILE A 6 8.10 -8.07 -0.33
C ILE A 6 8.80 -9.03 -1.30
N SER A 7 9.79 -8.56 -2.07
CA SER A 7 10.65 -9.41 -2.89
C SER A 7 11.50 -10.36 -2.04
N GLU A 8 12.11 -9.85 -0.96
CA GLU A 8 12.84 -10.71 0.00
C GLU A 8 11.88 -11.70 0.66
N CYS A 9 10.68 -11.24 1.03
CA CYS A 9 9.66 -12.14 1.55
C CYS A 9 9.35 -13.30 0.60
N MET A 10 9.07 -13.03 -0.67
CA MET A 10 8.77 -14.08 -1.65
C MET A 10 9.95 -15.04 -1.86
N ALA A 11 11.19 -14.58 -1.68
CA ALA A 11 12.38 -15.42 -1.74
C ALA A 11 12.55 -16.31 -0.50
N MET A 12 12.04 -15.89 0.67
CA MET A 12 12.01 -16.72 1.86
C MET A 12 10.98 -17.84 1.69
N ALA A 13 11.42 -19.10 1.87
CA ALA A 13 10.56 -20.29 1.75
C ALA A 13 9.34 -20.31 2.71
N ALA A 14 9.33 -19.43 3.72
CA ALA A 14 8.21 -19.21 4.64
C ALA A 14 7.03 -18.40 4.03
N ALA A 15 7.19 -17.77 2.86
CA ALA A 15 6.16 -16.94 2.24
C ALA A 15 5.14 -17.73 1.40
N ALA A 16 4.75 -18.93 1.83
CA ALA A 16 3.57 -19.57 1.28
C ALA A 16 2.35 -18.71 1.62
N CYS A 17 1.63 -18.24 0.59
CA CYS A 17 0.39 -17.52 0.83
C CYS A 17 -0.66 -18.47 1.41
N SER A 18 -1.05 -18.22 2.67
CA SER A 18 -2.04 -19.03 3.38
C SER A 18 -3.42 -18.96 2.68
N SER A 19 -4.30 -19.90 2.98
CA SER A 19 -5.71 -19.84 2.57
C SER A 19 -6.39 -18.56 3.04
N ASP A 20 -5.94 -18.03 4.17
CA ASP A 20 -6.56 -16.87 4.83
C ASP A 20 -5.94 -15.55 4.35
N ASN A 21 -5.25 -15.56 3.20
CA ASN A 21 -4.59 -14.39 2.59
C ASN A 21 -3.51 -13.73 3.49
N THR A 22 -2.95 -14.52 4.41
CA THR A 22 -1.86 -14.11 5.30
C THR A 22 -0.53 -14.69 4.84
N VAL A 23 0.54 -13.96 5.12
CA VAL A 23 1.92 -14.38 4.89
C VAL A 23 2.73 -14.14 6.17
N ALA A 24 3.40 -15.18 6.66
CA ALA A 24 4.31 -15.06 7.79
C ALA A 24 5.70 -14.73 7.26
N CYS A 25 6.00 -13.44 7.17
CA CYS A 25 7.28 -12.97 6.66
C CYS A 25 7.78 -11.72 7.39
N GLN A 26 9.02 -11.79 7.85
CA GLN A 26 9.64 -10.74 8.65
C GLN A 26 11.13 -10.58 8.32
N PRO A 27 11.48 -9.98 7.16
CA PRO A 27 12.83 -9.54 6.90
C PRO A 27 13.40 -8.69 8.04
N PRO A 28 14.71 -8.82 8.32
CA PRO A 28 15.37 -7.99 9.32
C PRO A 28 15.15 -6.50 9.05
N GLU A 29 14.81 -5.73 10.09
CA GLU A 29 14.57 -4.29 9.93
C GLU A 29 15.83 -3.54 9.49
N ALA A 30 17.01 -4.02 9.91
CA ALA A 30 18.30 -3.52 9.45
C ALA A 30 18.46 -3.60 7.92
N HIS A 31 17.79 -4.54 7.23
CA HIS A 31 17.84 -4.59 5.77
C HIS A 31 17.17 -3.36 5.12
N ILE A 32 16.21 -2.71 5.80
CA ILE A 32 15.55 -1.51 5.28
C ILE A 32 16.57 -0.38 5.11
N THR A 33 17.40 -0.15 6.13
CA THR A 33 18.46 0.85 6.12
C THR A 33 19.67 0.38 5.33
N GLU A 34 20.21 -0.81 5.59
CA GLU A 34 21.53 -1.21 5.11
C GLU A 34 21.52 -1.77 3.69
N VAL A 35 20.39 -2.32 3.23
CA VAL A 35 20.30 -3.02 1.94
C VAL A 35 19.33 -2.32 1.01
N TYR A 36 18.08 -2.10 1.43
CA TYR A 36 17.02 -1.60 0.56
C TYR A 36 17.20 -0.13 0.22
N ALA A 37 17.57 0.70 1.20
CA ALA A 37 17.82 2.12 0.97
C ALA A 37 19.00 2.32 -0.01
N ALA A 38 20.12 1.65 0.24
CA ALA A 38 21.29 1.66 -0.66
C ALA A 38 20.92 1.21 -2.08
N ASN A 39 20.19 0.08 -2.23
CA ASN A 39 19.74 -0.38 -3.54
C ASN A 39 18.84 0.64 -4.25
N CYS A 40 18.06 1.41 -3.50
CA CYS A 40 17.16 2.42 -4.05
C CYS A 40 17.81 3.79 -4.25
N GLY A 41 19.07 3.96 -3.90
CA GLY A 41 19.76 5.25 -3.94
C GLY A 41 19.16 6.23 -2.96
N VAL A 42 18.65 5.74 -1.83
CA VAL A 42 18.24 6.58 -0.71
C VAL A 42 19.47 6.84 0.14
N GLU A 43 19.70 8.10 0.49
CA GLU A 43 20.75 8.50 1.41
C GLU A 43 20.50 7.84 2.77
N LEU A 44 21.38 6.92 3.17
CA LEU A 44 21.29 6.15 4.41
C LEU A 44 20.92 6.97 5.67
N PRO A 45 21.52 8.15 5.94
CA PRO A 45 21.17 8.93 7.14
C PRO A 45 19.75 9.53 7.10
N THR A 46 19.06 9.43 5.98
CA THR A 46 17.69 9.94 5.78
C THR A 46 16.64 8.86 5.93
N VAL A 47 17.03 7.61 6.16
CA VAL A 47 16.10 6.54 6.51
C VAL A 47 15.70 6.70 7.97
N ASP A 48 14.44 7.00 8.20
CA ASP A 48 13.90 7.19 9.55
C ASP A 48 13.30 5.88 10.11
N VAL A 49 12.84 5.94 11.36
CA VAL A 49 12.23 4.83 12.08
C VAL A 49 11.02 4.30 11.31
N ILE A 50 11.01 2.98 11.11
CA ILE A 50 9.88 2.25 10.57
C ILE A 50 8.93 2.00 11.72
N SER A 51 7.85 2.78 11.78
CA SER A 51 6.90 2.77 12.89
C SER A 51 5.84 1.67 12.76
N GLY A 52 5.67 1.09 11.57
CA GLY A 52 4.70 0.03 11.34
C GLY A 52 4.95 -0.74 10.05
N ARG A 53 4.40 -1.95 9.99
CA ARG A 53 4.50 -2.81 8.81
C ARG A 53 3.27 -3.69 8.70
N LEU A 54 2.81 -3.86 7.46
CA LEU A 54 1.80 -4.82 7.08
C LEU A 54 2.26 -5.60 5.87
N VAL A 55 2.02 -6.90 5.89
CA VAL A 55 2.26 -7.79 4.76
C VAL A 55 1.04 -8.67 4.55
N GLY A 56 0.77 -8.98 3.31
CA GLY A 56 -0.28 -9.91 2.96
C GLY A 56 -0.08 -10.47 1.58
N CYS A 57 -0.96 -11.40 1.25
CA CYS A 57 -0.94 -12.06 -0.04
C CYS A 57 -2.37 -12.33 -0.48
N HIS A 58 -2.55 -12.61 -1.76
CA HIS A 58 -3.84 -13.01 -2.30
C HIS A 58 -3.62 -13.90 -3.53
N ARG A 59 -4.39 -14.97 -3.67
CA ARG A 59 -4.25 -15.88 -4.82
C ARG A 59 -4.72 -15.24 -6.12
N GLU A 60 -5.84 -14.54 -6.04
CA GLU A 60 -6.38 -13.78 -7.16
C GLU A 60 -5.90 -12.34 -7.13
N ARG A 61 -5.96 -11.66 -8.28
CA ARG A 61 -5.63 -10.24 -8.33
C ARG A 61 -6.78 -9.44 -7.72
N ALA A 62 -6.75 -9.24 -6.41
CA ALA A 62 -7.63 -8.26 -5.78
C ALA A 62 -7.17 -6.85 -6.18
N GLY A 63 -8.12 -5.92 -6.39
CA GLY A 63 -7.77 -4.52 -6.53
C GLY A 63 -7.09 -3.99 -5.25
N PRO A 64 -6.33 -2.88 -5.30
CA PRO A 64 -5.70 -2.32 -4.11
C PRO A 64 -6.67 -2.05 -2.95
N LYS A 65 -7.91 -1.63 -3.28
CA LYS A 65 -8.98 -1.40 -2.30
C LYS A 65 -9.40 -2.70 -1.62
N ASP A 66 -9.63 -3.75 -2.40
CA ASP A 66 -10.07 -5.05 -1.87
C ASP A 66 -8.98 -5.69 -1.01
N ALA A 67 -7.72 -5.58 -1.44
CA ALA A 67 -6.57 -6.06 -0.66
C ALA A 67 -6.44 -5.32 0.69
N LEU A 68 -6.58 -3.99 0.69
CA LEU A 68 -6.54 -3.19 1.91
C LEU A 68 -7.73 -3.49 2.83
N GLN A 69 -8.94 -3.57 2.26
CA GLN A 69 -10.14 -3.92 3.02
C GLN A 69 -10.04 -5.32 3.62
N ALA A 70 -9.58 -6.32 2.87
CA ALA A 70 -9.35 -7.66 3.39
C ALA A 70 -8.31 -7.65 4.53
N SER A 71 -7.25 -6.85 4.42
CA SER A 71 -6.24 -6.73 5.46
C SER A 71 -6.74 -6.08 6.76
N ALA A 72 -7.72 -5.17 6.66
CA ALA A 72 -8.27 -4.42 7.78
C ALA A 72 -9.53 -5.07 8.39
N ALA A 73 -10.37 -5.72 7.58
CA ALA A 73 -11.68 -6.22 7.97
C ALA A 73 -11.66 -7.54 8.75
N GLY A 74 -10.51 -8.23 8.83
CA GLY A 74 -10.38 -9.50 9.52
C GLY A 74 -9.33 -9.53 10.64
N ASN A 75 -8.56 -8.46 10.83
CA ASN A 75 -7.43 -8.46 11.74
C ASN A 75 -7.33 -7.13 12.49
N THR A 76 -7.78 -7.13 13.74
CA THR A 76 -7.78 -5.95 14.62
C THR A 76 -6.37 -5.36 14.80
N THR A 77 -5.33 -6.20 14.77
CA THR A 77 -3.93 -5.76 14.83
C THR A 77 -3.54 -4.95 13.60
N ASN A 78 -3.94 -5.37 12.40
CA ASN A 78 -3.66 -4.62 11.18
C ASN A 78 -4.38 -3.27 11.18
N ALA A 79 -5.64 -3.23 11.62
CA ALA A 79 -6.39 -1.99 11.75
C ALA A 79 -5.72 -1.02 12.74
N THR A 80 -5.17 -1.51 13.86
CA THR A 80 -4.44 -0.67 14.82
C THR A 80 -3.15 -0.10 14.24
N VAL A 81 -2.42 -0.86 13.40
CA VAL A 81 -1.25 -0.34 12.69
C VAL A 81 -1.67 0.74 11.70
N ILE A 82 -2.68 0.50 10.84
CA ILE A 82 -3.12 1.51 9.86
C ILE A 82 -3.55 2.82 10.52
N LEU A 83 -4.21 2.75 11.68
CA LEU A 83 -4.72 3.91 12.42
C LEU A 83 -3.70 4.49 13.42
N GLY A 84 -2.47 3.98 13.43
CA GLY A 84 -1.39 4.48 14.29
C GLY A 84 -1.10 5.95 14.01
N LYS A 85 -1.14 6.79 15.06
CA LYS A 85 -0.93 8.24 14.93
C LYS A 85 0.52 8.64 14.67
N GLU A 86 1.46 7.72 14.93
CA GLU A 86 2.89 7.93 14.75
C GLU A 86 3.33 7.78 13.27
N HIS A 87 2.44 7.32 12.39
CA HIS A 87 2.75 7.14 10.97
C HIS A 87 2.54 8.46 10.21
N THR A 88 3.62 9.00 9.66
CA THR A 88 3.64 10.24 8.86
C THR A 88 3.95 9.98 7.39
N GLN A 89 4.50 8.80 7.08
CA GLN A 89 4.86 8.38 5.72
C GLN A 89 4.49 6.92 5.50
N VAL A 90 4.17 6.56 4.25
CA VAL A 90 3.85 5.18 3.86
C VAL A 90 4.52 4.82 2.53
N GLY A 91 5.15 3.65 2.50
CA GLY A 91 5.64 3.00 1.29
C GLY A 91 4.82 1.75 0.99
N ALA A 92 4.40 1.57 -0.26
CA ALA A 92 3.63 0.40 -0.70
C ALA A 92 4.42 -0.42 -1.73
N GLY A 93 4.36 -1.75 -1.58
CA GLY A 93 4.90 -2.72 -2.52
C GLY A 93 3.81 -3.69 -2.96
N PHE A 94 3.78 -4.04 -4.24
CA PHE A 94 2.89 -5.05 -4.79
C PHE A 94 3.63 -5.81 -5.87
N ASP A 95 3.73 -7.13 -5.74
CA ASP A 95 4.41 -7.99 -6.71
C ASP A 95 3.77 -9.38 -6.78
N ARG A 96 4.17 -10.19 -7.75
CA ARG A 96 3.69 -11.56 -7.95
C ARG A 96 4.87 -12.52 -7.90
N ALA A 97 4.78 -13.58 -7.09
CA ALA A 97 5.90 -14.52 -6.88
C ALA A 97 6.37 -15.21 -8.18
N HIS A 98 5.45 -15.53 -9.09
CA HIS A 98 5.74 -16.06 -10.43
C HIS A 98 4.50 -15.92 -11.32
N ARG A 99 4.59 -16.22 -12.63
CA ARG A 99 3.49 -15.94 -13.59
C ARG A 99 2.11 -16.44 -13.17
N ARG A 100 2.01 -17.55 -12.44
CA ARG A 100 0.76 -18.16 -11.94
C ARG A 100 0.67 -18.22 -10.41
N GLY A 101 1.57 -17.52 -9.72
CA GLY A 101 1.65 -17.50 -8.26
C GLY A 101 0.73 -16.47 -7.64
N PRO A 102 0.56 -16.52 -6.31
CA PRO A 102 -0.17 -15.50 -5.58
C PRO A 102 0.52 -14.13 -5.71
N PHE A 103 -0.28 -13.10 -5.51
CA PHE A 103 0.17 -11.73 -5.35
C PHE A 103 0.55 -11.49 -3.91
N PHE A 104 1.56 -10.67 -3.70
CA PHE A 104 2.04 -10.25 -2.41
C PHE A 104 2.05 -8.74 -2.35
N TRP A 105 1.78 -8.21 -1.17
CA TRP A 105 1.80 -6.78 -0.93
C TRP A 105 2.39 -6.48 0.44
N CYS A 106 2.94 -5.27 0.56
CA CYS A 106 3.48 -4.75 1.80
C CYS A 106 3.19 -3.26 1.93
N LEU A 107 2.86 -2.82 3.15
CA LEU A 107 2.88 -1.43 3.56
C LEU A 107 3.94 -1.26 4.64
N LEU A 108 4.85 -0.31 4.45
CA LEU A 108 5.82 0.12 5.44
C LEU A 108 5.46 1.54 5.87
N PHE A 109 5.29 1.76 7.16
CA PHE A 109 5.01 3.06 7.75
C PHE A 109 6.25 3.60 8.42
N SER A 110 6.45 4.92 8.34
CA SER A 110 7.54 5.61 9.03
C SER A 110 7.01 6.83 9.77
N SER A 111 7.69 7.20 10.86
CA SER A 111 7.44 8.42 11.66
C SER A 111 8.26 9.62 11.20
N GLY A 112 8.88 9.53 10.01
CA GLY A 112 9.74 10.57 9.48
C GLY A 112 9.05 11.82 8.94
N SER A 113 9.81 12.67 8.26
CA SER A 113 9.30 13.93 7.70
C SER A 113 9.57 14.00 6.21
N ALA A 114 8.54 14.38 5.43
CA ALA A 114 8.59 14.43 3.97
C ALA A 114 9.74 15.29 3.40
N ASN A 115 10.29 16.23 4.18
CA ASN A 115 11.35 17.13 3.73
C ASN A 115 12.76 16.67 4.11
N SER A 116 12.91 15.64 4.95
CA SER A 116 14.20 15.23 5.49
C SER A 116 14.46 13.72 5.43
N THR A 117 13.48 12.93 4.99
CA THR A 117 13.58 11.47 4.98
C THR A 117 13.42 10.89 3.59
N PHE A 118 14.06 9.73 3.38
CA PHE A 118 14.13 9.02 2.11
C PHE A 118 14.63 9.90 0.94
N LEU A 119 15.60 10.78 1.22
CA LEU A 119 16.19 11.62 0.18
C LEU A 119 16.97 10.76 -0.79
N LEU A 120 16.83 11.06 -2.08
CA LEU A 120 17.53 10.30 -3.12
C LEU A 120 18.90 10.92 -3.39
N GLU A 121 19.90 10.05 -3.47
CA GLU A 121 21.25 10.38 -3.91
C GLU A 121 21.26 11.00 -5.32
N ALA A 122 22.41 11.55 -5.73
CA ALA A 122 22.64 12.08 -7.07
C ALA A 122 21.61 13.16 -7.53
N GLY A 123 21.18 14.02 -6.61
CA GLY A 123 20.33 15.18 -6.92
C GLY A 123 18.85 14.83 -7.12
N GLY A 124 18.34 13.88 -6.34
CA GLY A 124 16.92 13.48 -6.40
C GLY A 124 16.62 12.39 -7.44
N ARG A 125 17.65 11.89 -8.14
CA ARG A 125 17.49 10.84 -9.17
C ARG A 125 17.83 9.49 -8.54
N GLY A 126 16.80 8.79 -8.08
CA GLY A 126 16.95 7.45 -7.52
C GLY A 126 17.63 6.48 -8.50
N ILE A 127 18.11 5.35 -7.99
CA ILE A 127 18.81 4.37 -8.82
C ILE A 127 17.81 3.67 -9.75
N ARG A 128 18.13 3.64 -11.04
CA ARG A 128 17.38 2.87 -12.03
C ARG A 128 17.54 1.38 -11.74
N GLN A 129 16.56 0.81 -11.07
CA GLN A 129 16.50 -0.61 -10.76
C GLN A 129 15.56 -1.34 -11.73
N THR A 130 15.92 -2.56 -12.12
CA THR A 130 15.04 -3.44 -12.91
C THR A 130 13.85 -3.94 -12.09
N HIS A 131 13.97 -4.00 -10.76
CA HIS A 131 12.93 -4.33 -9.79
C HIS A 131 13.19 -3.58 -8.46
N GLY A 132 12.15 -3.17 -7.71
CA GLY A 132 12.29 -3.04 -6.24
C GLY A 132 12.23 -1.66 -5.59
N CYS A 133 12.40 -0.54 -6.32
CA CYS A 133 12.64 0.75 -5.66
C CYS A 133 11.53 1.78 -5.76
N PHE A 134 11.04 2.05 -6.97
CA PHE A 134 9.92 2.96 -7.22
C PHE A 134 9.03 2.40 -8.33
N SER A 135 7.72 2.37 -8.09
CA SER A 135 6.72 1.86 -9.06
C SER A 135 5.91 2.97 -9.72
N ALA A 136 6.15 4.24 -9.37
CA ALA A 136 5.42 5.36 -9.94
C ALA A 136 6.23 5.98 -11.10
N PRO A 137 5.67 6.06 -12.32
CA PRO A 137 6.23 6.95 -13.33
C PRO A 137 6.07 8.40 -12.85
N ASP A 138 6.97 9.30 -13.27
CA ASP A 138 7.00 10.74 -12.94
C ASP A 138 5.68 11.51 -13.19
N ARG A 139 4.68 10.87 -13.79
CA ARG A 139 3.42 11.46 -14.24
C ARG A 139 2.19 11.10 -13.41
N THR A 140 2.29 10.21 -12.42
CA THR A 140 1.12 9.81 -11.62
C THR A 140 1.09 10.56 -10.30
N SER A 141 0.31 11.64 -10.20
CA SER A 141 0.11 12.33 -8.93
C SER A 141 -0.82 11.52 -8.02
N CYS A 142 -0.41 11.26 -6.78
CA CYS A 142 -1.25 10.64 -5.74
C CYS A 142 -2.41 11.53 -5.22
N ASN A 143 -2.71 12.64 -5.89
CA ASN A 143 -3.82 13.55 -5.56
C ASN A 143 -5.18 13.11 -6.16
N ALA A 144 -5.24 11.94 -6.80
CA ALA A 144 -6.45 11.44 -7.47
C ALA A 144 -7.47 10.79 -6.53
N ALA A 145 -7.54 11.20 -5.26
CA ALA A 145 -8.67 10.84 -4.42
C ALA A 145 -9.89 11.62 -4.95
N PRO A 146 -10.97 10.97 -5.45
CA PRO A 146 -12.21 11.69 -5.66
C PRO A 146 -12.62 12.21 -4.29
N ARG A 147 -12.79 13.54 -4.18
CA ARG A 147 -13.39 14.13 -2.98
C ARG A 147 -14.69 13.38 -2.75
N LEU A 148 -14.85 12.75 -1.59
CA LEU A 148 -16.14 12.26 -1.12
C LEU A 148 -17.02 13.50 -0.98
N VAL A 149 -17.66 13.91 -2.07
CA VAL A 149 -18.78 14.83 -2.03
C VAL A 149 -19.82 14.09 -1.22
N GLY A 150 -20.01 14.51 0.02
CA GLY A 150 -21.04 13.97 0.88
C GLY A 150 -22.33 13.92 0.08
N ALA A 151 -22.90 12.73 -0.04
CA ALA A 151 -24.21 12.54 -0.62
C ALA A 151 -25.18 13.37 0.23
N ALA A 152 -25.44 14.60 -0.19
CA ALA A 152 -26.57 15.36 0.29
C ALA A 152 -27.79 14.52 -0.08
N ALA A 153 -28.46 13.98 0.94
CA ALA A 153 -29.71 13.27 0.79
C ALA A 153 -30.67 14.18 0.01
N ALA A 154 -30.91 13.86 -1.26
CA ALA A 154 -31.94 14.52 -2.02
C ALA A 154 -33.28 14.12 -1.39
N PRO A 155 -34.15 15.07 -0.98
CA PRO A 155 -35.45 14.71 -0.46
C PRO A 155 -36.26 14.08 -1.59
N ALA A 156 -36.75 12.86 -1.36
CA ALA A 156 -37.67 12.18 -2.24
C ALA A 156 -38.92 13.05 -2.44
N LEU A 157 -39.09 13.61 -3.64
CA LEU A 157 -40.38 14.18 -4.05
C LEU A 157 -41.32 13.01 -4.41
N PRO A 158 -42.55 12.97 -3.88
CA PRO A 158 -43.45 11.84 -4.08
C PRO A 158 -44.01 11.86 -5.51
N LEU A 159 -43.69 10.79 -6.24
CA LEU A 159 -44.25 10.42 -7.53
C LEU A 159 -45.70 9.95 -7.34
N LEU A 160 -46.62 10.88 -7.04
CA LEU A 160 -48.03 10.56 -6.73
C LEU A 160 -49.05 11.47 -7.42
N VAL A 161 -48.66 12.21 -8.46
CA VAL A 161 -49.59 13.07 -9.22
C VAL A 161 -49.78 12.63 -10.69
N PHE A 162 -48.96 11.71 -11.22
CA PHE A 162 -49.06 11.31 -12.63
C PHE A 162 -49.99 10.13 -12.93
N LEU A 163 -50.57 9.46 -11.93
CA LEU A 163 -51.47 8.31 -12.15
C LEU A 163 -52.97 8.66 -12.20
N LEU A 164 -53.34 9.95 -12.15
CA LEU A 164 -54.74 10.39 -12.21
C LEU A 164 -55.11 11.19 -13.48
N LEU A 165 -54.21 11.28 -14.48
CA LEU A 165 -54.46 12.03 -15.72
C LEU A 165 -54.35 11.21 -17.02
N SER A 166 -54.21 9.88 -16.93
CA SER A 166 -54.17 9.00 -18.12
C SER A 166 -55.32 8.00 -18.21
N SER A 167 -56.39 8.19 -17.44
CA SER A 167 -57.69 7.63 -17.77
C SER A 167 -58.51 8.74 -18.43
N TRP A 168 -58.31 8.89 -19.75
CA TRP A 168 -59.26 9.22 -20.83
C TRP A 168 -58.60 8.84 -22.16
#